data_AF-A0A2N9NJJ9-F1
#
_entry.id   AF-A0A2N9NJJ9-F1
#
_cell.length_a   1.000
_cell.length_b   1.000
_cell.length_c   1.000
_cell.angle_alpha   90.00
_cell.angle_beta   90.00
_cell.angle_gamma   90.00
#
_symmetry.space_group_name_H-M   'P 1'
#
loop_
_entity.id
_entity.type
_entity.pdbx_description
1 polymer ?
#
loop_
_entity_poly.entity_id
_entity_poly.type
_entity_poly.pdbx_seq_one_letter_code
_entity_poly.pdbx_strand_id
1 'polypeptide(L)'
;MRTQRVRYYYGVPYVVPVLVNSPGTVIAVNLGGAVIPFCLSLYLIVKHRLYGRAFVAVGIVTVVVHLMAHPVPGVGIAVPIFIPPLVTALVALTLSRWRAAPLAYIAGSLGTLIGADLLNLDKIRGIGAPVASIGGAGKFDGIFLTGIVAVLLAGLLGGGGHAPARA
;
A
#
# COMPACT_ATOMS: atom_id res chain seq x y z
N MET A 1 17.80 -1.51 34.61
CA MET A 1 16.45 -1.40 34.00
C MET A 1 16.56 -0.53 32.75
N ARG A 2 16.41 -1.07 31.53
CA ARG A 2 16.55 -0.30 30.28
C ARG A 2 15.17 0.11 29.78
N THR A 3 14.87 1.40 29.86
CA THR A 3 13.57 2.00 29.52
C THR A 3 13.35 1.94 28.01
N GLN A 4 12.48 1.03 27.54
CA GLN A 4 11.91 1.13 26.20
C GLN A 4 11.14 2.45 26.12
N ARG A 5 11.54 3.38 25.24
CA ARG A 5 10.72 4.57 24.98
C ARG A 5 9.62 4.19 23.99
N VAL A 6 8.42 3.97 24.51
CA VAL A 6 7.21 3.89 23.68
C VAL A 6 6.95 5.28 23.12
N ARG A 7 6.93 5.42 21.78
CA ARG A 7 6.48 6.63 21.11
C ARG A 7 5.24 6.33 20.28
N TYR A 8 4.26 7.24 20.30
CA TYR A 8 3.03 7.12 19.53
C TYR A 8 3.22 7.79 18.17
N TYR A 9 2.97 7.05 17.09
CA TYR A 9 2.85 7.61 15.74
C TYR A 9 1.47 7.24 15.19
N TYR A 10 0.71 8.24 14.73
CA TYR A 10 -0.69 8.06 14.32
C TYR A 10 -1.56 7.31 15.36
N GLY A 11 -1.30 7.52 16.66
CA GLY A 11 -2.04 6.86 17.75
C GLY A 11 -1.63 5.41 18.05
N VAL A 12 -0.70 4.83 17.28
CA VAL A 12 -0.20 3.46 17.50
C VAL A 12 1.10 3.52 18.32
N PRO A 13 1.24 2.74 19.41
CA PRO A 13 2.47 2.68 20.18
C PRO A 13 3.56 1.90 19.42
N TYR A 14 4.73 2.51 19.25
CA TYR A 14 5.90 1.87 18.67
C TYR A 14 7.00 1.66 19.71
N VAL A 15 7.50 0.42 19.79
CA VAL A 15 8.65 0.05 20.61
C VAL A 15 9.91 0.26 19.77
N VAL A 16 10.74 1.22 20.16
CA VAL A 16 12.01 1.51 19.46
C VAL A 16 13.10 0.57 20.00
N PRO A 17 13.60 -0.41 19.23
CA PRO A 17 14.74 -1.22 19.64
C PRO A 17 16.02 -0.37 19.69
N VAL A 18 16.87 -0.62 20.69
CA VAL A 18 18.16 0.07 20.85
C VAL A 18 19.09 -0.37 19.72
N LEU A 19 19.60 0.59 18.95
CA LEU A 19 20.45 0.35 17.78
C LEU A 19 21.73 -0.43 18.15
N VAL A 20 21.92 -1.58 17.51
CA VAL A 20 23.22 -2.25 17.42
C VAL A 20 23.88 -1.71 16.15
N ASN A 21 25.13 -1.24 16.26
CA ASN A 21 25.94 -0.80 15.12
C ASN A 21 26.01 -1.91 14.06
N SER A 22 25.19 -1.80 13.02
CA SER A 22 25.16 -2.75 11.92
C SER A 22 25.82 -2.11 10.69
N PRO A 23 26.72 -2.81 9.98
CA PRO A 23 27.52 -2.24 8.89
C PRO A 23 26.71 -1.87 7.63
N GLY A 24 25.39 -2.09 7.60
CA GLY A 24 24.49 -1.71 6.53
C GLY A 24 23.04 -2.12 6.78
N THR A 25 22.12 -1.65 5.93
CA THR A 25 20.70 -2.03 5.97
C THR A 25 20.41 -3.07 4.90
N VAL A 26 19.96 -4.27 5.31
CA VAL A 26 19.48 -5.29 4.37
C VAL A 26 18.06 -4.92 3.92
N ILE A 27 17.84 -4.80 2.61
CA ILE A 27 16.50 -4.57 2.04
C ILE A 27 15.89 -5.93 1.68
N ALA A 28 14.84 -6.32 2.41
CA ALA A 28 14.05 -7.51 2.14
C ALA A 28 12.77 -7.14 1.36
N VAL A 29 12.24 -8.09 0.59
CA VAL A 29 10.95 -7.92 -0.13
C VAL A 29 9.94 -8.90 0.45
N ASN A 30 8.80 -8.40 0.93
CA ASN A 30 7.77 -9.23 1.53
C ASN A 30 6.95 -9.98 0.47
N LEU A 31 6.79 -11.30 0.61
CA LEU A 31 6.01 -12.10 -0.32
C LEU A 31 4.53 -11.70 -0.34
N GLY A 32 3.89 -11.60 0.84
CA GLY A 32 2.47 -11.26 0.97
C GLY A 32 2.15 -9.78 0.78
N GLY A 33 3.07 -8.90 1.16
CA GLY A 33 2.90 -7.46 1.16
C GLY A 33 3.50 -6.74 -0.04
N ALA A 34 4.37 -7.37 -0.84
CA ALA A 34 4.94 -6.73 -2.04
C ALA A 34 4.78 -7.60 -3.29
N VAL A 35 5.24 -8.85 -3.25
CA VAL A 35 5.28 -9.71 -4.45
C VAL A 35 3.88 -10.11 -4.90
N ILE A 36 3.07 -10.71 -4.02
CA ILE A 36 1.70 -11.14 -4.35
C ILE A 36 0.84 -9.94 -4.81
N PRO A 37 0.82 -8.80 -4.10
CA PRO A 37 0.04 -7.63 -4.54
C PRO A 37 0.48 -7.05 -5.87
N PHE A 38 1.79 -7.02 -6.13
CA PHE A 38 2.34 -6.59 -7.41
C PHE A 38 1.88 -7.51 -8.55
N CYS A 39 2.07 -8.82 -8.40
CA CYS A 39 1.69 -9.81 -9.40
C CYS A 39 0.17 -9.80 -9.66
N LEU A 40 -0.65 -9.76 -8.60
CA LEU A 40 -2.10 -9.72 -8.72
C LEU A 40 -2.58 -8.43 -9.39
N SER A 41 -1.95 -7.29 -9.09
CA SER A 41 -2.26 -6.03 -9.77
C SER A 41 -1.94 -6.09 -11.26
N LEU A 42 -0.77 -6.61 -11.63
CA LEU A 42 -0.41 -6.76 -13.04
C LEU A 42 -1.41 -7.68 -13.77
N TYR A 43 -1.78 -8.80 -13.14
CA TYR A 43 -2.81 -9.69 -13.66
C TYR A 43 -4.14 -8.96 -13.87
N LEU A 44 -4.62 -8.18 -12.89
CA LEU A 44 -5.88 -7.46 -12.99
C LEU A 44 -5.85 -6.34 -14.05
N ILE A 45 -4.72 -5.64 -14.21
CA ILE A 45 -4.52 -4.65 -15.28
C ILE A 45 -4.75 -5.30 -16.65
N VAL A 46 -4.09 -6.43 -16.89
CA VAL A 46 -4.18 -7.16 -18.16
C VAL A 46 -5.57 -7.76 -18.36
N LYS A 47 -6.08 -8.50 -17.37
CA LYS A 47 -7.39 -9.17 -17.42
C LYS A 47 -8.53 -8.21 -17.72
N HIS A 48 -8.50 -7.03 -17.09
CA HIS A 48 -9.58 -6.04 -17.22
C HIS A 48 -9.29 -4.94 -18.24
N ARG A 49 -8.14 -4.98 -18.93
CA ARG A 49 -7.66 -3.98 -19.90
C ARG A 49 -7.68 -2.56 -19.33
N LEU A 50 -7.26 -2.41 -18.08
CA LEU A 50 -7.36 -1.16 -17.31
C LEU A 50 -6.16 -0.22 -17.48
N TYR A 51 -5.25 -0.46 -18.44
CA TYR A 51 -3.94 0.21 -18.57
C TYR A 51 -3.93 1.71 -18.23
N GLY A 52 -4.70 2.54 -18.96
CA GLY A 52 -4.72 3.98 -18.74
C GLY A 52 -5.33 4.39 -17.38
N ARG A 53 -6.46 3.77 -17.01
CA ARG A 53 -7.13 4.04 -15.73
C ARG A 53 -6.27 3.61 -14.53
N ALA A 54 -5.61 2.47 -14.65
CA ALA A 54 -4.67 1.95 -13.66
C ALA A 54 -3.47 2.89 -13.52
N PHE A 55 -2.88 3.34 -14.62
CA PHE A 55 -1.76 4.28 -14.59
C PHE A 55 -2.12 5.56 -13.83
N VAL A 56 -3.25 6.18 -14.18
CA VAL A 56 -3.72 7.40 -13.50
C VAL A 56 -4.05 7.14 -12.04
N ALA A 57 -4.78 6.07 -11.73
CA ALA A 57 -5.20 5.75 -10.37
C ALA A 57 -3.99 5.44 -9.46
N VAL A 58 -3.05 4.62 -9.94
CA VAL A 58 -1.80 4.31 -9.24
C VAL A 58 -0.99 5.58 -9.03
N GLY A 59 -0.89 6.47 -10.02
CA GLY A 59 -0.20 7.75 -9.89
C GLY A 59 -0.79 8.62 -8.78
N ILE A 60 -2.11 8.79 -8.75
CA ILE A 60 -2.79 9.60 -7.71
C ILE A 60 -2.56 9.01 -6.33
N VAL A 61 -2.80 7.71 -6.15
CA VAL A 61 -2.62 7.04 -4.85
C VAL A 61 -1.14 7.08 -4.42
N THR A 62 -0.21 6.90 -5.35
CA THR A 62 1.23 7.02 -5.08
C THR A 62 1.59 8.38 -4.49
N VAL A 63 1.15 9.46 -5.12
CA VAL A 63 1.44 10.83 -4.66
C VAL A 63 0.87 11.04 -3.26
N VAL A 64 -0.40 10.68 -3.04
CA VAL A 64 -1.04 10.84 -1.73
C VAL A 64 -0.32 10.03 -0.65
N VAL A 65 -0.04 8.76 -0.91
CA VAL A 65 0.67 7.90 0.07
C VAL A 65 2.07 8.44 0.34
N HIS A 66 2.80 8.87 -0.69
CA HIS A 66 4.15 9.41 -0.53
C HIS A 66 4.18 10.66 0.35
N LEU A 67 3.23 11.58 0.15
CA LEU A 67 3.12 12.80 0.96
C LEU A 67 2.79 12.51 2.43
N MET A 68 2.08 11.43 2.71
CA MET A 68 1.69 11.03 4.08
C MET A 68 2.72 10.10 4.76
N ALA A 69 3.70 9.62 4.00
CA ALA A 69 4.71 8.68 4.49
C ALA A 69 5.75 9.39 5.35
N HIS A 70 5.93 8.92 6.58
CA HIS A 70 6.91 9.45 7.52
C HIS A 70 7.91 8.38 7.96
N PRO A 71 9.23 8.61 7.77
CA PRO A 71 10.25 7.70 8.28
C PRO A 71 10.33 7.82 9.81
N VAL A 72 10.21 6.68 10.49
CA VAL A 72 10.25 6.54 11.94
C VAL A 72 11.49 5.72 12.34
N PRO A 73 12.43 6.32 13.11
CA PRO A 73 13.60 5.64 13.67
C PRO A 73 13.29 4.31 14.34
N GLY A 74 13.99 3.24 13.91
CA GLY A 74 13.85 1.89 14.44
C GLY A 74 12.55 1.15 14.07
N VAL A 75 11.65 1.77 13.30
CA VAL A 75 10.34 1.20 12.92
C VAL A 75 10.21 1.04 11.40
N GLY A 76 10.69 2.00 10.62
CA GLY A 76 10.52 2.03 9.17
C GLY A 76 9.66 3.19 8.72
N ILE A 77 8.77 2.98 7.74
CA ILE A 77 7.93 4.05 7.19
C ILE A 77 6.52 3.89 7.70
N ALA A 78 6.03 4.90 8.42
CA ALA A 78 4.66 4.97 8.90
C ALA A 78 3.76 5.72 7.90
N VAL A 79 2.57 5.18 7.65
CA VAL A 79 1.52 5.77 6.83
C VAL A 79 0.21 5.68 7.62
N PRO A 80 -0.70 6.66 7.53
CA PRO A 80 -2.02 6.54 8.16
C PRO A 80 -2.78 5.34 7.61
N ILE A 81 -3.36 4.50 8.47
CA ILE A 81 -3.96 3.22 8.06
C ILE A 81 -5.20 3.37 7.17
N PHE A 82 -6.02 4.40 7.40
CA PHE A 82 -7.31 4.58 6.70
C PHE A 82 -7.24 5.51 5.47
N ILE A 83 -6.23 6.37 5.37
CA ILE A 83 -6.16 7.34 4.29
C ILE A 83 -5.95 6.66 2.92
N PRO A 84 -4.96 5.76 2.72
CA PRO A 84 -4.75 5.11 1.43
C PRO A 84 -5.98 4.33 0.94
N PRO A 85 -6.66 3.50 1.77
CA PRO A 85 -7.86 2.78 1.35
C PRO A 85 -9.03 3.68 0.96
N LEU A 86 -9.27 4.77 1.70
CA LEU A 86 -10.35 5.73 1.39
C LEU A 86 -10.09 6.49 0.09
N VAL A 87 -8.86 6.98 -0.08
CA VAL A 87 -8.45 7.68 -1.31
C VAL A 87 -8.54 6.73 -2.51
N THR A 88 -8.08 5.50 -2.32
CA THR A 88 -8.17 4.44 -3.35
C THR A 88 -9.62 4.18 -3.76
N ALA A 89 -10.54 4.04 -2.79
CA ALA A 89 -11.96 3.83 -3.08
C ALA A 89 -12.54 4.99 -3.90
N LEU A 90 -12.25 6.24 -3.51
CA LEU A 90 -12.71 7.43 -4.19
C LEU A 90 -12.16 7.51 -5.63
N VAL A 91 -10.85 7.31 -5.81
CA VAL A 91 -10.20 7.33 -7.12
C VAL A 91 -10.74 6.22 -8.03
N ALA A 92 -10.95 5.01 -7.50
CA ALA A 92 -11.47 3.91 -8.29
C ALA A 92 -12.93 4.13 -8.73
N LEU A 93 -13.77 4.65 -7.83
CA LEU A 93 -15.18 4.95 -8.12
C LEU A 93 -15.34 6.09 -9.12
N THR A 94 -14.48 7.11 -9.05
CA THR A 94 -14.51 8.25 -9.97
C THR A 94 -14.03 7.85 -11.37
N LEU A 95 -12.95 7.07 -11.47
CA LEU A 95 -12.39 6.67 -12.77
C LEU A 95 -13.15 5.55 -13.47
N SER A 96 -13.79 4.63 -12.72
CA SER A 96 -14.54 3.53 -13.34
C SER A 96 -15.48 2.82 -12.37
N ARG A 97 -16.75 3.26 -12.29
CA ARG A 97 -17.80 2.60 -11.48
C ARG A 97 -17.93 1.09 -11.76
N TRP A 98 -17.97 0.69 -13.03
CA TRP A 98 -18.11 -0.71 -13.45
C TRP A 98 -16.93 -1.62 -13.11
N ARG A 99 -15.74 -1.04 -12.88
CA ARG A 99 -14.50 -1.78 -12.59
C ARG A 99 -13.84 -1.20 -11.34
N ALA A 100 -14.63 -0.65 -10.43
CA ALA A 100 -14.12 0.05 -9.25
C ALA A 100 -13.37 -0.92 -8.33
N ALA A 101 -13.87 -2.13 -8.15
CA ALA A 101 -13.21 -3.15 -7.35
C ALA A 101 -11.80 -3.53 -7.84
N PRO A 102 -11.59 -4.01 -9.08
CA PRO A 102 -10.24 -4.32 -9.55
C PRO A 102 -9.36 -3.07 -9.63
N LEU A 103 -9.92 -1.91 -10.00
CA LEU A 103 -9.15 -0.66 -10.04
C LEU A 103 -8.70 -0.20 -8.64
N ALA A 104 -9.54 -0.39 -7.62
CA ALA A 104 -9.20 -0.12 -6.23
C ALA A 104 -8.08 -1.04 -5.75
N TYR A 105 -8.14 -2.34 -6.03
CA TYR A 105 -7.05 -3.25 -5.68
C TYR A 105 -5.73 -2.83 -6.34
N ILE A 106 -5.74 -2.56 -7.65
CA ILE A 106 -4.56 -2.15 -8.42
C ILE A 106 -3.97 -0.85 -7.87
N ALA A 107 -4.79 0.19 -7.76
CA ALA A 107 -4.35 1.52 -7.35
C ALA A 107 -3.88 1.54 -5.90
N GLY A 108 -4.63 0.87 -5.00
CA GLY A 108 -4.32 0.79 -3.59
C GLY A 108 -3.02 0.03 -3.34
N SER A 109 -2.84 -1.14 -3.94
CA SER A 109 -1.65 -1.95 -3.70
C SER A 109 -0.40 -1.38 -4.36
N LEU A 110 -0.41 -1.11 -5.67
CA LEU A 110 0.75 -0.55 -6.36
C LEU A 110 1.05 0.87 -5.89
N GLY A 111 0.01 1.70 -5.71
CA GLY A 111 0.19 3.07 -5.23
C GLY A 111 0.77 3.12 -3.82
N THR A 112 0.34 2.22 -2.92
CA THR A 112 0.93 2.12 -1.58
C THR A 112 2.37 1.63 -1.64
N LEU A 113 2.67 0.59 -2.42
CA LEU A 113 4.03 0.08 -2.56
C LEU A 113 4.99 1.13 -3.14
N ILE A 114 4.60 1.82 -4.20
CA ILE A 114 5.45 2.83 -4.83
C ILE A 114 5.60 4.04 -3.89
N GLY A 115 4.47 4.56 -3.40
CA GLY A 115 4.44 5.80 -2.61
C GLY A 115 5.08 5.65 -1.23
N ALA A 116 4.78 4.57 -0.52
CA ALA A 116 5.32 4.33 0.80
C ALA A 116 6.73 3.76 0.73
N ASP A 117 7.02 2.83 -0.17
CA ASP A 117 8.31 2.12 -0.16
C ASP A 117 9.30 2.71 -1.14
N LEU A 118 9.04 2.57 -2.44
CA LEU A 118 10.04 2.83 -3.47
C LEU A 118 10.53 4.28 -3.45
N LEU A 119 9.61 5.22 -3.27
CA LEU A 119 9.93 6.65 -3.24
C LEU A 119 10.55 7.12 -1.92
N ASN A 120 10.71 6.25 -0.92
CA ASN A 120 11.31 6.58 0.38
C ASN A 120 12.46 5.63 0.77
N LEU A 121 12.98 4.83 -0.18
CA LEU A 121 14.10 3.90 0.07
C LEU A 121 15.39 4.62 0.49
N ASP A 122 15.60 5.83 -0.01
CA ASP A 122 16.68 6.73 0.37
C ASP A 122 16.60 7.09 1.86
N LYS A 123 15.39 7.41 2.34
CA LYS A 123 15.15 7.74 3.75
C LYS A 123 15.41 6.54 4.65
N ILE A 124 15.06 5.33 4.21
CA ILE A 124 15.25 4.06 4.95
C ILE A 124 16.73 3.76 5.23
N ARG A 125 17.63 4.04 4.28
CA ARG A 125 19.07 3.80 4.44
C ARG A 125 19.71 4.63 5.56
N GLY A 126 19.08 5.75 5.94
CA GLY A 126 19.56 6.63 7.01
C GLY A 126 18.99 6.34 8.41
N ILE A 127 18.06 5.39 8.55
CA ILE A 127 17.28 5.18 9.80
C ILE A 127 18.03 4.28 10.80
N GLY A 128 19.12 3.64 10.39
CA GLY A 128 19.91 2.73 11.23
C GLY A 128 19.18 1.42 11.55
N ALA A 129 18.15 1.05 10.77
CA ALA A 129 17.52 -0.26 10.87
C ALA A 129 18.43 -1.33 10.21
N PRO A 130 18.77 -2.43 10.90
CA PRO A 130 19.61 -3.49 10.32
C PRO A 130 18.90 -4.23 9.18
N VAL A 131 17.57 -4.33 9.23
CA VAL A 131 16.74 -4.91 8.17
C VAL A 131 15.55 -3.99 7.91
N ALA A 132 15.28 -3.71 6.64
CA ALA A 132 14.09 -3.00 6.18
C ALA A 132 13.33 -3.85 5.16
N SER A 133 12.01 -3.95 5.28
CA SER A 133 11.17 -4.75 4.39
C SER A 133 10.25 -3.89 3.52
N ILE A 134 10.38 -4.03 2.20
CA ILE A 134 9.41 -3.53 1.20
C ILE A 134 8.15 -4.38 1.31
N GLY A 135 6.98 -3.74 1.39
CA GLY A 135 5.71 -4.36 1.71
C GLY A 135 5.60 -4.85 3.16
N GLY A 136 6.50 -4.42 4.04
CA GLY A 136 6.57 -4.82 5.45
C GLY A 136 5.76 -3.93 6.42
N ALA A 137 6.25 -3.81 7.66
CA ALA A 137 5.56 -3.16 8.78
C ALA A 137 4.88 -1.83 8.41
N GLY A 138 3.55 -1.74 8.60
CA GLY A 138 2.70 -0.59 8.29
C GLY A 138 2.15 -0.52 6.86
N LYS A 139 2.80 -1.13 5.86
CA LYS A 139 2.35 -1.10 4.45
C LYS A 139 1.39 -2.25 4.13
N PHE A 140 1.60 -3.40 4.78
CA PHE A 140 0.71 -4.56 4.68
C PHE A 140 -0.72 -4.18 5.06
N ASP A 141 -0.91 -3.37 6.10
CA ASP A 141 -2.25 -2.92 6.54
C ASP A 141 -2.95 -2.10 5.46
N GLY A 142 -2.23 -1.19 4.78
CA GLY A 142 -2.78 -0.43 3.67
C GLY A 142 -3.17 -1.31 2.50
N ILE A 143 -2.30 -2.25 2.10
CA ILE A 143 -2.56 -3.17 1.00
C ILE A 143 -3.72 -4.13 1.33
N PHE A 144 -3.73 -4.68 2.54
CA PHE A 144 -4.79 -5.55 3.03
C PHE A 144 -6.14 -4.82 3.09
N LEU A 145 -6.16 -3.61 3.64
CA LEU A 145 -7.39 -2.81 3.74
C LEU A 145 -7.88 -2.35 2.36
N THR A 146 -6.98 -2.06 1.41
CA THR A 146 -7.38 -1.83 0.01
C THR A 146 -7.97 -3.09 -0.65
N GLY A 147 -7.49 -4.28 -0.26
CA GLY A 147 -8.10 -5.56 -0.65
C GLY A 147 -9.52 -5.72 -0.10
N ILE A 148 -9.74 -5.41 1.18
CA ILE A 148 -11.08 -5.40 1.78
C ILE A 148 -11.99 -4.41 1.04
N VAL A 149 -11.52 -3.19 0.82
CA VAL A 149 -12.26 -2.17 0.05
C VAL A 149 -12.63 -2.69 -1.34
N ALA A 150 -11.70 -3.34 -2.04
CA ALA A 150 -11.97 -3.92 -3.36
C ALA A 150 -13.06 -4.99 -3.30
N VAL A 151 -13.02 -5.89 -2.31
CA VAL A 151 -14.06 -6.92 -2.11
C VAL A 151 -15.41 -6.29 -1.80
N LEU A 152 -15.46 -5.30 -0.92
CA LEU A 152 -16.69 -4.57 -0.59
C LEU A 152 -17.28 -3.89 -1.83
N LEU A 153 -16.45 -3.20 -2.61
CA LEU A 153 -16.88 -2.60 -3.87
C LEU A 153 -17.40 -3.67 -4.86
N ALA A 154 -16.77 -4.83 -4.92
CA ALA A 154 -17.21 -5.92 -5.79
C ALA A 154 -18.57 -6.47 -5.36
N GLY A 155 -18.79 -6.68 -4.06
CA GLY A 155 -20.07 -7.17 -3.53
C GLY A 155 -21.20 -6.16 -3.71
N LEU A 156 -20.94 -4.88 -3.43
CA LEU A 156 -21.95 -3.83 -3.50
C LEU A 156 -22.32 -3.43 -4.93
N LEU A 157 -21.34 -3.45 -5.86
CA LEU A 157 -21.54 -2.99 -7.25
C LEU A 157 -21.69 -4.15 -8.25
N GLY A 158 -21.25 -5.36 -7.90
CA GLY A 158 -21.24 -6.53 -8.78
C GLY A 158 -22.59 -7.24 -8.89
N GLY A 159 -23.54 -6.99 -7.98
CA GLY A 159 -24.86 -7.63 -7.99
C GLY A 159 -25.80 -7.17 -9.12
N GLY A 160 -25.44 -6.16 -9.91
CA GLY A 160 -26.36 -5.49 -10.85
C GLY A 160 -26.09 -5.66 -12.35
N GLY A 161 -25.18 -6.54 -12.78
CA GLY A 161 -24.71 -6.53 -14.18
C GLY A 161 -24.48 -7.89 -14.83
N HIS A 162 -25.56 -8.61 -15.16
CA HIS A 162 -25.51 -9.51 -16.31
C HIS A 162 -25.39 -8.65 -17.57
N ALA A 163 -24.22 -8.65 -18.22
CA ALA A 163 -24.13 -8.14 -19.58
C ALA A 163 -24.82 -9.14 -20.52
N PRO A 164 -25.68 -8.71 -21.47
CA PRO A 164 -26.21 -9.62 -22.47
C PRO A 164 -25.05 -10.15 -23.33
N ALA A 165 -25.03 -11.47 -23.51
CA ALA A 165 -24.15 -12.13 -24.46
C ALA A 165 -24.34 -11.47 -25.83
N ARG A 166 -23.27 -10.93 -26.41
CA ARG A 166 -23.31 -10.50 -27.80
C ARG A 166 -23.34 -11.77 -28.66
N ALA A 167 -24.41 -11.90 -29.43
CA ALA A 167 -24.58 -12.87 -30.51
C ALA A 167 -23.57 -12.62 -31.64
#